data_AF-A0AA87ZQY7-F1
#
_entry.id   AF-A0AA87ZQY7-F1
#
_cell.length_a   1.000
_cell.length_b   1.000
_cell.length_c   1.000
_cell.angle_alpha   90.00
_cell.angle_beta   90.00
_cell.angle_gamma   90.00
#
_symmetry.space_group_name_H-M   'P 1'
#
loop_
_entity.id
_entity.type
_entity.pdbx_description
1 polymer ?
#
loop_
_entity_poly.entity_id
_entity_poly.type
_entity_poly.pdbx_seq_one_letter_code
_entity_poly.pdbx_strand_id
1 'polypeptide(L)'
;MNPGQMEEDREASLAFWRMEPRTFDGTQGAAALAEWLHDMETIFRLCLVGAHLQVVPASRRLIGEARTWWLSIGDPEIPKDVWMNFRALTTL
;
A
#
# COMPACT_ATOMS: atom_id res chain seq x y z
N MET A 1 3.53 18.65 -10.02
CA MET A 1 4.56 18.32 -9.02
C MET A 1 5.81 19.11 -9.39
N ASN A 2 6.46 19.78 -8.45
CA ASN A 2 7.73 20.50 -8.71
C ASN A 2 8.92 19.53 -8.55
N PRO A 3 10.13 19.88 -9.01
CA PRO A 3 11.29 18.98 -8.94
C PRO A 3 11.68 18.55 -7.53
N GLY A 4 11.49 19.42 -6.52
CA GLY A 4 11.78 19.10 -5.12
C GLY A 4 10.88 17.99 -4.58
N GLN A 5 9.55 18.11 -4.79
CA GLN A 5 8.58 17.10 -4.38
C GLN A 5 8.84 15.74 -5.05
N MET A 6 9.25 15.74 -6.33
CA MET A 6 9.54 14.50 -7.05
C MET A 6 10.72 13.73 -6.44
N GLU A 7 11.76 14.45 -6.01
CA GLU A 7 12.92 13.82 -5.35
C GLU A 7 12.55 13.33 -3.95
N GLU A 8 11.81 14.11 -3.17
CA GLU A 8 11.30 13.70 -1.86
C GLU A 8 10.43 12.44 -1.95
N ASP A 9 9.51 12.41 -2.93
CA ASP A 9 8.65 11.26 -3.20
C ASP A 9 9.46 10.01 -3.59
N ARG A 10 10.53 10.20 -4.38
CA ARG A 10 11.44 9.14 -4.77
C ARG A 10 12.19 8.58 -3.56
N GLU A 11 12.76 9.45 -2.72
CA GLU A 11 13.50 9.04 -1.54
C GLU A 11 12.60 8.35 -0.51
N ALA A 12 11.39 8.85 -0.28
CA ALA A 12 10.40 8.21 0.58
C ALA A 12 10.03 6.80 0.07
N SER A 13 9.88 6.65 -1.25
CA SER A 13 9.62 5.36 -1.88
C SER A 13 10.80 4.39 -1.73
N LEU A 14 12.04 4.86 -1.89
CA LEU A 14 13.24 4.05 -1.69
C LEU A 14 13.38 3.62 -0.22
N ALA A 15 13.11 4.53 0.71
CA ALA A 15 13.14 4.24 2.14
C ALA A 15 12.12 3.15 2.50
N PHE A 16 10.90 3.20 1.96
CA PHE A 16 9.89 2.15 2.14
C PHE A 16 10.43 0.78 1.74
N TRP A 17 11.07 0.66 0.58
CA TRP A 17 11.61 -0.62 0.11
C TRP A 17 12.77 -1.15 0.96
N ARG A 18 13.58 -0.26 1.56
CA ARG A 18 14.66 -0.64 2.49
C ARG A 18 14.15 -1.19 3.82
N MET A 19 12.90 -0.90 4.19
CA MET A 19 12.26 -1.44 5.40
C MET A 19 11.79 -2.90 5.24
N GLU A 20 11.99 -3.51 4.07
CA GLU A 20 11.60 -4.89 3.77
C GLU A 20 10.13 -5.21 4.17
N PRO A 21 9.16 -4.42 3.71
CA PRO A 21 7.76 -4.53 4.12
C PRO A 21 7.21 -5.93 3.86
N ARG A 22 6.43 -6.48 4.81
CA ARG A 22 5.85 -7.83 4.67
C ARG A 22 4.93 -7.97 3.46
N THR A 23 4.85 -9.17 2.89
CA THR A 23 3.87 -9.49 1.84
C THR A 23 2.57 -10.04 2.42
N PHE A 24 1.47 -9.91 1.69
CA PHE A 24 0.18 -10.50 2.03
C PHE A 24 -0.39 -11.28 0.84
N ASP A 25 -0.81 -12.52 1.06
CA ASP A 25 -1.28 -13.42 -0.01
C ASP A 25 -2.81 -13.57 -0.08
N GLY A 26 -3.53 -13.11 0.94
CA GLY A 26 -4.99 -13.19 1.02
C GLY A 26 -5.53 -14.39 1.79
N THR A 27 -4.68 -15.36 2.16
CA THR A 27 -5.11 -16.65 2.74
C THR A 27 -5.05 -16.69 4.26
N GLN A 28 -4.34 -15.75 4.88
CA GLN A 28 -4.00 -15.76 6.31
C GLN A 28 -5.11 -15.20 7.23
N GLY A 29 -6.26 -14.81 6.66
CA GLY A 29 -7.43 -14.33 7.39
C GLY A 29 -7.34 -12.88 7.87
N ALA A 30 -8.42 -12.42 8.53
CA ALA A 30 -8.61 -11.00 8.90
C ALA A 30 -7.56 -10.47 9.90
N ALA A 31 -7.09 -11.30 10.83
CA ALA A 31 -6.07 -10.89 11.79
C ALA A 31 -4.73 -10.58 11.10
N ALA A 32 -4.27 -11.47 10.20
CA ALA A 32 -3.05 -11.27 9.44
C ALA A 32 -3.15 -10.07 8.49
N LEU A 33 -4.33 -9.83 7.90
CA LEU A 33 -4.57 -8.62 7.13
C LEU A 33 -4.45 -7.36 8.00
N ALA A 34 -5.05 -7.35 9.19
CA ALA A 34 -5.00 -6.20 10.09
C ALA A 34 -3.55 -5.88 10.53
N GLU A 35 -2.76 -6.92 10.83
CA GLU A 35 -1.34 -6.76 11.12
C GLU A 35 -0.56 -6.22 9.92
N TRP A 36 -0.81 -6.76 8.72
CA TRP A 36 -0.16 -6.30 7.50
C TRP A 36 -0.49 -4.83 7.18
N LEU A 37 -1.76 -4.42 7.33
CA LEU A 37 -2.17 -3.02 7.16
C LEU A 37 -1.49 -2.10 8.17
N HIS A 38 -1.43 -2.52 9.44
CA HIS A 38 -0.77 -1.77 10.50
C HIS A 38 0.72 -1.57 10.22
N ASP A 39 1.38 -2.60 9.70
CA ASP A 39 2.78 -2.54 9.27
C ASP A 39 3.01 -1.55 8.14
N MET A 40 2.18 -1.60 7.09
CA MET A 40 2.27 -0.66 5.97
C MET A 40 2.15 0.78 6.47
N GLU A 41 1.14 1.06 7.31
CA GLU A 41 0.92 2.39 7.88
C GLU A 41 2.09 2.85 8.75
N THR A 42 2.71 1.94 9.49
CA THR A 42 3.88 2.24 10.31
C THR A 42 5.08 2.60 9.45
N ILE A 43 5.35 1.82 8.40
CA ILE A 43 6.45 2.09 7.46
C ILE A 43 6.19 3.41 6.72
N PHE A 44 4.96 3.70 6.29
CA PHE A 44 4.64 4.98 5.65
C PHE A 44 4.95 6.18 6.53
N ARG A 45 4.64 6.09 7.83
CA ARG A 45 4.99 7.14 8.79
C ARG A 45 6.50 7.27 8.98
N LEU A 46 7.23 6.16 9.10
CA LEU A 46 8.68 6.17 9.30
C LEU A 46 9.45 6.70 8.08
N CYS A 47 8.97 6.37 6.87
CA CYS A 47 9.61 6.73 5.60
C CYS A 47 9.05 8.03 5.00
N LEU A 48 8.13 8.71 5.68
CA LEU A 48 7.48 9.95 5.21
C LEU A 48 6.79 9.78 3.84
N VAL A 49 6.17 8.63 3.59
CA VAL A 49 5.47 8.35 2.34
C VAL A 49 4.17 9.15 2.27
N GLY A 50 4.13 10.12 1.35
CA GLY A 50 2.95 10.95 1.10
C GLY A 50 1.72 10.13 0.69
N ALA A 51 0.53 10.60 1.05
CA ALA A 51 -0.73 9.88 0.84
C ALA A 51 -0.97 9.48 -0.63
N HIS A 52 -0.54 10.31 -1.58
CA HIS A 52 -0.65 10.06 -3.01
C HIS A 52 0.25 8.91 -3.51
N LEU A 53 1.24 8.50 -2.72
CA LEU A 53 2.14 7.42 -3.06
C LEU A 53 1.73 6.09 -2.43
N GLN A 54 1.12 6.10 -1.25
CA GLN A 54 0.96 4.93 -0.35
C GLN A 54 0.38 3.66 -1.00
N VAL A 55 -0.59 3.80 -1.89
CA VAL A 55 -1.24 2.64 -2.53
C VAL A 55 -0.28 1.86 -3.43
N VAL A 56 0.59 2.55 -4.18
CA VAL A 56 1.49 1.91 -5.14
C VAL A 56 2.48 0.94 -4.46
N PRO A 57 3.26 1.32 -3.44
CA PRO A 57 4.15 0.42 -2.72
C PRO A 57 3.39 -0.70 -1.99
N ALA A 58 2.28 -0.41 -1.30
CA ALA A 58 1.50 -1.44 -0.60
C ALA A 58 0.91 -2.49 -1.57
N SER A 59 0.30 -2.07 -2.67
CA SER A 59 -0.24 -3.00 -3.68
C SER A 59 0.84 -3.88 -4.30
N ARG A 60 2.10 -3.43 -4.35
CA ARG A 60 3.24 -4.24 -4.81
C ARG A 60 3.67 -5.30 -3.80
N ARG A 61 3.24 -5.22 -2.54
CA ARG A 61 3.43 -6.24 -1.50
C ARG A 61 2.27 -7.23 -1.39
N LEU A 62 1.20 -7.03 -2.17
CA LEU A 62 0.22 -8.07 -2.41
C LEU A 62 0.81 -9.14 -3.35
N ILE A 63 0.63 -10.40 -2.97
CA ILE A 63 1.04 -11.57 -3.74
C ILE A 63 -0.14 -12.54 -3.87
N GLY A 64 0.00 -13.59 -4.69
CA GLY A 64 -1.01 -14.65 -4.79
C GLY A 64 -2.42 -14.15 -5.12
N GLU A 65 -3.40 -14.65 -4.38
CA GLU A 65 -4.83 -14.33 -4.57
C GLU A 65 -5.12 -12.86 -4.27
N ALA A 66 -4.51 -12.29 -3.23
CA ALA A 66 -4.68 -10.88 -2.90
C ALA A 66 -4.24 -9.95 -4.04
N ARG A 67 -3.16 -10.30 -4.75
CA ARG A 67 -2.71 -9.55 -5.93
C ARG A 67 -3.70 -9.67 -7.08
N THR A 68 -4.18 -10.88 -7.36
CA THR A 68 -5.16 -11.13 -8.44
C THR A 68 -6.45 -10.37 -8.18
N TRP A 69 -6.95 -10.42 -6.95
CA TRP A 69 -8.10 -9.65 -6.50
C TRP A 69 -7.87 -8.16 -6.72
N TRP A 70 -6.75 -7.59 -6.25
CA TRP A 70 -6.43 -6.17 -6.41
C TRP A 70 -6.39 -5.70 -7.87
N LEU A 71 -5.92 -6.55 -8.78
CA LEU A 71 -5.89 -6.24 -10.21
C LEU A 71 -7.25 -6.42 -10.90
N SER A 72 -8.15 -7.22 -10.33
CA SER A 72 -9.50 -7.45 -10.87
C SER A 72 -10.50 -6.35 -10.48
N ILE A 73 -10.23 -5.61 -9.40
CA ILE A 73 -11.00 -4.42 -9.06
C ILE A 73 -10.69 -3.41 -10.15
N GLY A 74 -11.67 -3.15 -11.03
CA GLY A 74 -11.51 -2.29 -12.20
C GLY A 74 -11.25 -0.82 -11.83
N ASP A 75 -12.00 0.10 -12.43
CA ASP A 75 -12.10 1.45 -11.88
C ASP A 75 -13.29 1.46 -10.92
N PRO A 76 -13.04 1.37 -9.60
CA PRO A 76 -14.14 1.35 -8.65
C PRO A 76 -14.79 2.73 -8.61
N GLU A 77 -16.06 2.80 -8.22
CA GLU A 77 -16.72 4.08 -7.88
C GLU A 77 -15.94 4.87 -6.81
N ILE A 78 -15.18 4.13 -5.99
CA ILE A 78 -14.28 4.64 -4.97
C ILE A 78 -12.83 4.67 -5.53
N PRO A 79 -12.13 5.82 -5.50
CA PRO A 79 -10.77 5.93 -6.03
C PRO A 79 -9.79 4.94 -5.38
N LYS A 80 -9.19 4.07 -6.19
CA LYS A 80 -8.28 3.00 -5.73
C LYS A 80 -6.91 3.49 -5.28
N ASP A 81 -6.53 4.71 -5.67
CA ASP A 81 -5.27 5.38 -5.40
C ASP A 81 -5.22 6.09 -4.02
N VAL A 82 -6.32 6.05 -3.27
CA VAL A 82 -6.40 6.60 -1.92
C VAL A 82 -6.23 5.48 -0.88
N TRP A 83 -5.27 5.64 0.05
CA TRP A 83 -4.99 4.62 1.08
C TRP A 83 -6.21 4.23 1.92
N MET A 84 -7.04 5.20 2.30
CA MET A 84 -8.27 4.91 3.07
C MET A 84 -9.22 3.97 2.32
N ASN A 85 -9.30 4.13 0.99
CA ASN A 85 -10.14 3.31 0.13
C ASN A 85 -9.52 1.92 -0.06
N PHE A 86 -8.20 1.86 -0.25
CA PHE A 86 -7.45 0.59 -0.26
C PHE A 86 -7.67 -0.22 1.03
N ARG A 87 -7.59 0.43 2.19
CA ARG A 87 -7.86 -0.17 3.51
C ARG A 87 -9.31 -0.63 3.65
N ALA A 88 -10.27 0.16 3.18
CA ALA A 88 -11.68 -0.21 3.24
C ALA A 88 -11.97 -1.44 2.36
N LEU A 89 -11.46 -1.45 1.12
CA LEU A 89 -11.68 -2.56 0.17
C LEU A 89 -11.06 -3.88 0.65
N THR A 90 -9.97 -3.84 1.41
CA THR A 90 -9.29 -5.05 1.88
C THR A 90 -9.96 -5.68 3.09
N THR A 91 -10.81 -4.96 3.82
CA THR A 91 -11.41 -5.42 5.09
C THR A 91 -12.87 -5.89 4.97
N LEU A 92 -13.41 -5.95 3.75
CA LEU A 92 -14.73 -6.49 3.42
C LEU A 92 -14.71 -8.02 3.31
#